data_AF-A0A9P5NJ56-F1
#
_entry.id   AF-A0A9P5NJ56-F1
#
_cell.length_a   1.000
_cell.length_b   1.000
_cell.length_c   1.000
_cell.angle_alpha   90.00
_cell.angle_beta   90.00
_cell.angle_gamma   90.00
#
_symmetry.space_group_name_H-M   'P 1'
#
loop_
_entity.id
_entity.type
_entity.pdbx_description
1 polymer ?
#
loop_
_entity_poly.entity_id
_entity_poly.type
_entity_poly.pdbx_seq_one_letter_code
_entity_poly.pdbx_strand_id
1 'polypeptide(L)'
;MTQETLVYHLPDTLKEWPWPRRINRHHEEAKAESDAWFRSFKAFSVESQKAFDRCDFTQLRTACDMTNLFFVFDEYTDSAATHLARHYADVVIDALRNPFKKRPDGEVVLGAIAQEFWARGIQTASANSQRLVHQAQYRDLHVVPSIETYLQIRRQTIGVYPSFAMIELPYDLPAYVVNHPVVQDLARLSRDLIILDNDILSYNKEQASEEIPHNLITVVMYYEQCNLYQAIIPTWDPSVADMANDYLEGIANWVRSNNAWHFESGRYFGDKSKEIEKSR
;
A
#
# COMPACT_ATOMS: atom_id res chain seq x y z
N MET A 1 26.87 32.84 -2.02
CA MET A 1 26.91 31.36 -2.02
C MET A 1 25.63 30.90 -2.68
N THR A 2 25.71 30.37 -3.89
CA THR A 2 24.58 29.71 -4.55
C THR A 2 24.29 28.43 -3.78
N GLN A 3 23.11 28.34 -3.17
CA GLN A 3 22.64 27.11 -2.53
C GLN A 3 22.53 26.06 -3.64
N GLU A 4 23.39 25.04 -3.63
CA GLU A 4 23.24 23.92 -4.55
C GLU A 4 21.87 23.29 -4.30
N THR A 5 21.05 23.22 -5.35
CA THR A 5 19.74 22.58 -5.28
C THR A 5 19.97 21.09 -5.24
N LEU A 6 19.68 20.47 -4.11
CA LEU A 6 19.84 19.04 -3.92
C LEU A 6 18.71 18.32 -4.66
N VAL A 7 19.05 17.56 -5.70
CA VAL A 7 18.11 16.81 -6.54
C VAL A 7 18.13 15.36 -6.14
N TYR A 8 16.98 14.81 -5.77
CA TYR A 8 16.82 13.40 -5.42
C TYR A 8 16.18 12.62 -6.56
N HIS A 9 16.69 11.43 -6.82
CA HIS A 9 16.14 10.50 -7.79
C HIS A 9 15.35 9.42 -7.05
N LEU A 10 14.06 9.32 -7.35
CA LEU A 10 13.21 8.27 -6.80
C LEU A 10 13.51 6.95 -7.52
N PRO A 11 13.66 5.83 -6.81
CA PRO A 11 13.83 4.53 -7.43
C PRO A 11 12.56 4.13 -8.18
N ASP A 12 12.71 3.47 -9.33
CA ASP A 12 11.62 2.74 -9.97
C ASP A 12 11.47 1.38 -9.28
N THR A 13 10.64 1.33 -8.25
CA THR A 13 10.40 0.15 -7.41
C THR A 13 9.72 -1.00 -8.16
N LEU A 14 9.17 -0.73 -9.36
CA LEU A 14 8.51 -1.71 -10.22
C LEU A 14 9.27 -1.95 -11.53
N LYS A 15 10.54 -1.52 -11.65
CA LYS A 15 11.34 -1.64 -12.88
C LYS A 15 11.33 -3.04 -13.49
N GLU A 16 11.43 -4.08 -12.66
CA GLU A 16 11.45 -5.49 -13.06
C GLU A 16 10.12 -6.20 -12.76
N TRP A 17 9.03 -5.46 -12.52
CA TRP A 17 7.73 -6.02 -12.18
C TRP A 17 7.10 -6.71 -13.40
N PRO A 18 6.83 -8.02 -13.36
CA PRO A 18 6.48 -8.76 -14.58
C PRO A 18 5.02 -8.59 -15.01
N TRP A 19 4.16 -7.98 -14.18
CA TRP A 19 2.74 -7.82 -14.48
C TRP A 19 2.41 -6.39 -14.93
N PRO A 20 2.00 -6.17 -16.19
CA PRO A 20 1.62 -4.84 -16.66
C PRO A 20 0.32 -4.37 -16.00
N ARG A 21 0.17 -3.06 -15.83
CA ARG A 21 -1.10 -2.44 -15.41
C ARG A 21 -2.21 -2.82 -16.39
N ARG A 22 -3.34 -3.28 -15.86
CA ARG A 22 -4.57 -3.56 -16.62
C ARG A 22 -5.68 -2.65 -16.13
N ILE A 23 -6.39 -2.03 -17.06
CA ILE A 23 -7.50 -1.13 -16.78
C ILE A 23 -8.80 -1.83 -17.15
N ASN A 24 -9.80 -1.76 -16.27
CA ASN A 24 -11.11 -2.32 -16.55
C ASN A 24 -11.79 -1.51 -17.67
N ARG A 25 -12.44 -2.17 -18.63
CA ARG A 25 -13.18 -1.50 -19.71
C ARG A 25 -14.28 -0.55 -19.24
N HIS A 26 -14.81 -0.75 -18.03
CA HIS A 26 -15.84 0.07 -17.40
C HIS A 26 -15.26 1.16 -16.48
N HIS A 27 -13.93 1.33 -16.46
CA HIS A 27 -13.24 2.28 -15.58
C HIS A 27 -13.80 3.69 -15.67
N GLU A 28 -13.87 4.25 -16.88
CA GLU A 28 -14.32 5.64 -17.08
C GLU A 28 -15.74 5.89 -16.57
N GLU A 29 -16.65 4.95 -16.86
CA GLU A 29 -18.05 5.01 -16.41
C GLU A 29 -18.14 4.90 -14.89
N ALA A 30 -17.50 3.88 -14.30
CA ALA A 30 -17.51 3.66 -12.86
C ALA A 30 -16.88 4.83 -12.10
N LYS A 31 -15.79 5.41 -12.62
CA LYS A 31 -15.12 6.58 -12.06
C LYS A 31 -16.04 7.81 -12.14
N ALA A 32 -16.63 8.10 -13.29
CA ALA A 32 -17.50 9.26 -13.45
C ALA A 32 -18.69 9.22 -12.48
N GLU A 33 -19.32 8.06 -12.32
CA GLU A 33 -20.38 7.91 -11.33
C GLU A 33 -19.85 8.06 -9.89
N SER A 34 -18.66 7.52 -9.59
CA SER A 34 -18.00 7.57 -8.27
C SER A 34 -17.69 9.00 -7.86
N ASP A 35 -17.12 9.77 -8.79
CA ASP A 35 -16.81 11.17 -8.60
C ASP A 35 -18.09 11.99 -8.38
N ALA A 36 -19.14 11.75 -9.18
CA ALA A 36 -20.41 12.47 -9.04
C ALA A 36 -21.08 12.22 -7.68
N TRP A 37 -21.11 10.96 -7.22
CA TRP A 37 -21.58 10.59 -5.90
C TRP A 37 -20.76 11.25 -4.80
N PHE A 38 -19.44 11.12 -4.86
CA PHE A 38 -18.55 11.66 -3.84
C PHE A 38 -18.66 13.20 -3.75
N ARG A 39 -18.76 13.89 -4.89
CA ARG A 39 -18.98 15.35 -4.95
C ARG A 39 -20.28 15.81 -4.31
N SER A 40 -21.32 14.98 -4.27
CA SER A 40 -22.59 15.35 -3.65
C SER A 40 -22.46 15.60 -2.14
N PHE A 41 -21.47 14.99 -1.49
CA PHE A 41 -21.19 15.20 -0.06
C PHE A 41 -20.49 16.51 0.23
N LYS A 42 -19.84 17.13 -0.78
CA LYS A 42 -19.02 18.34 -0.61
C LYS A 42 -18.03 18.22 0.54
N ALA A 43 -17.40 17.04 0.64
CA ALA A 43 -16.60 16.68 1.81
C ALA A 43 -15.25 17.40 1.87
N PHE A 44 -14.75 17.89 0.73
CA PHE A 44 -13.44 18.55 0.62
C PHE A 44 -13.50 20.07 0.51
N SER A 45 -12.41 20.70 0.94
CA SER A 45 -12.08 22.07 0.56
C SER A 45 -11.88 22.19 -0.96
N VAL A 46 -11.85 23.42 -1.49
CA VAL A 46 -11.63 23.65 -2.93
C VAL A 46 -10.25 23.15 -3.37
N GLU A 47 -9.24 23.33 -2.52
CA GLU A 47 -7.86 22.92 -2.74
C GLU A 47 -7.73 21.40 -2.72
N SER A 48 -8.28 20.73 -1.71
CA SER A 48 -8.24 19.28 -1.56
C SER A 48 -9.03 18.58 -2.68
N GLN A 49 -10.16 19.15 -3.11
CA GLN A 49 -10.92 18.65 -4.25
C GLN A 49 -10.11 18.71 -5.56
N LYS A 50 -9.33 19.78 -5.79
CA LYS A 50 -8.46 19.89 -6.97
C LYS A 50 -7.29 18.91 -6.95
N ALA A 51 -6.80 18.53 -5.77
CA ALA A 51 -5.77 17.51 -5.64
C ALA A 51 -6.36 16.12 -5.92
N PHE A 52 -7.50 15.83 -5.30
CA PHE A 52 -8.25 14.58 -5.49
C PHE A 52 -8.68 14.35 -6.95
N ASP A 53 -9.16 15.39 -7.65
CA ASP A 53 -9.60 15.29 -9.05
C ASP A 53 -8.47 14.90 -10.03
N ARG A 54 -7.20 14.97 -9.61
CA ARG A 54 -6.05 14.51 -10.41
C ARG A 54 -5.77 13.01 -10.25
N CYS A 55 -6.37 12.36 -9.26
CA CYS A 55 -6.18 10.95 -9.02
C CYS A 55 -7.01 10.11 -10.02
N ASP A 56 -6.37 9.09 -10.60
CA ASP A 56 -6.99 8.16 -11.55
C ASP A 56 -7.07 6.76 -10.93
N PHE A 57 -8.25 6.40 -10.40
CA PHE A 57 -8.46 5.15 -9.65
C PHE A 57 -9.08 4.07 -10.50
N THR A 58 -8.32 3.03 -10.84
CA THR A 58 -8.78 1.94 -11.69
C THR A 58 -9.47 0.85 -10.89
N GLN A 59 -10.80 0.70 -11.02
CA GLN A 59 -11.55 -0.52 -10.67
C GLN A 59 -13.07 -0.41 -10.91
N LEU A 60 -13.81 -1.47 -10.51
CA LEU A 60 -15.26 -1.47 -10.33
C LEU A 60 -15.71 -0.37 -9.35
N ARG A 61 -16.95 0.10 -9.53
CA ARG A 61 -17.56 1.21 -8.78
C ARG A 61 -17.34 1.17 -7.26
N THR A 62 -17.53 0.03 -6.62
CA THR A 62 -17.36 -0.14 -5.17
C THR A 62 -15.94 0.15 -4.69
N ALA A 63 -14.92 -0.20 -5.47
CA ALA A 63 -13.53 0.07 -5.10
C ALA A 63 -13.16 1.55 -5.33
N CYS A 64 -13.75 2.22 -6.33
CA CYS A 64 -13.64 3.66 -6.48
C CYS A 64 -14.24 4.38 -5.25
N ASP A 65 -15.44 3.97 -4.81
CA ASP A 65 -16.08 4.53 -3.61
C ASP A 65 -15.24 4.30 -2.35
N MET A 66 -14.66 3.10 -2.21
CA MET A 66 -13.76 2.77 -1.10
C MET A 66 -12.50 3.64 -1.12
N THR A 67 -11.92 3.86 -2.30
CA THR A 67 -10.74 4.71 -2.43
C THR A 67 -11.07 6.13 -2.03
N ASN A 68 -12.20 6.66 -2.49
CA ASN A 68 -12.68 7.99 -2.10
C ASN A 68 -12.92 8.10 -0.58
N LEU A 69 -13.42 7.03 0.05
CA LEU A 69 -13.54 6.95 1.51
C LEU A 69 -12.18 7.06 2.22
N PHE A 70 -11.13 6.41 1.72
CA PHE A 70 -9.78 6.54 2.31
C PHE A 70 -9.25 7.97 2.19
N PHE A 71 -9.36 8.58 1.00
CA PHE A 71 -8.88 9.95 0.80
C PHE A 71 -9.60 10.96 1.69
N VAL A 72 -10.93 10.84 1.84
CA VAL A 72 -11.68 11.75 2.72
C VAL A 72 -11.41 11.49 4.19
N PHE A 73 -11.18 10.24 4.57
CA PHE A 73 -10.81 9.90 5.94
C PHE A 73 -9.46 10.51 6.29
N ASP A 74 -8.43 10.29 5.46
CA ASP A 74 -7.08 10.81 5.66
C ASP A 74 -7.08 12.34 5.75
N GLU A 75 -7.78 13.04 4.85
CA GLU A 75 -7.91 14.51 4.89
C GLU A 75 -8.46 15.02 6.24
N TYR A 76 -9.46 14.33 6.79
CA TYR A 76 -10.08 14.69 8.06
C TYR A 76 -9.19 14.31 9.24
N THR A 77 -8.39 13.25 9.15
CA THR A 77 -7.57 12.79 10.27
C THR A 77 -6.19 13.43 10.33
N ASP A 78 -5.55 13.73 9.19
CA ASP A 78 -4.19 14.27 9.10
C ASP A 78 -4.07 15.63 9.80
N SER A 79 -5.12 16.44 9.73
CA SER A 79 -5.17 17.78 10.33
C SER A 79 -5.92 17.84 11.67
N ALA A 80 -6.47 16.70 12.13
CA ALA A 80 -7.29 16.65 13.33
C ALA A 80 -6.47 16.41 14.59
N ALA A 81 -6.93 16.97 15.71
CA ALA A 81 -6.46 16.56 17.02
C ALA A 81 -6.75 15.06 17.25
N THR A 82 -5.86 14.36 17.97
CA THR A 82 -5.95 12.91 18.24
C THR A 82 -7.34 12.41 18.65
N HIS A 83 -8.01 13.10 19.58
CA HIS A 83 -9.32 12.69 20.06
C HIS A 83 -10.40 12.76 18.97
N LEU A 84 -10.25 13.73 18.05
CA LEU A 84 -11.16 13.94 16.93
C LEU A 84 -10.90 12.92 15.81
N ALA A 85 -9.63 12.61 15.52
CA ALA A 85 -9.27 11.53 14.59
C ALA A 85 -9.81 10.16 15.06
N ARG A 86 -9.71 9.86 16.36
CA ARG A 86 -10.33 8.66 16.96
C ARG A 86 -11.85 8.67 16.80
N HIS A 87 -12.49 9.81 17.07
CA HIS A 87 -13.93 9.95 16.89
C HIS A 87 -14.35 9.70 15.43
N TYR A 88 -13.61 10.21 14.46
CA TYR A 88 -13.84 9.95 13.03
C TYR A 88 -13.68 8.48 12.68
N ALA A 89 -12.65 7.81 13.20
CA ALA A 89 -12.48 6.37 13.04
C ALA A 89 -13.68 5.58 13.59
N ASP A 90 -14.15 5.93 14.79
CA ASP A 90 -15.33 5.30 15.42
C ASP A 90 -16.59 5.49 14.58
N VAL A 91 -16.80 6.68 14.01
CA VAL A 91 -17.92 6.99 13.12
C VAL A 91 -17.89 6.12 11.86
N VAL A 92 -16.73 6.03 11.19
CA VAL A 92 -16.55 5.19 9.99
C VAL A 92 -16.75 3.72 10.34
N ILE A 93 -16.16 3.23 11.43
CA ILE A 93 -16.31 1.82 11.85
C ILE A 93 -17.78 1.49 12.19
N ASP A 94 -18.51 2.37 12.87
CA ASP A 94 -19.94 2.18 13.14
C ASP A 94 -20.75 2.15 11.84
N ALA A 95 -20.46 3.02 10.87
CA ALA A 95 -21.14 3.07 9.59
C ALA A 95 -20.90 1.80 8.76
N LEU A 96 -19.66 1.29 8.74
CA LEU A 96 -19.34 0.02 8.08
C LEU A 96 -20.03 -1.16 8.77
N ARG A 97 -20.04 -1.23 10.11
CA ARG A 97 -20.70 -2.32 10.84
C ARG A 97 -22.22 -2.28 10.75
N ASN A 98 -22.81 -1.09 10.62
CA ASN A 98 -24.25 -0.85 10.64
C ASN A 98 -24.70 -0.04 9.41
N PRO A 99 -24.54 -0.55 8.17
CA PRO A 99 -24.77 0.23 6.95
C PRO A 99 -26.24 0.60 6.71
N PHE A 100 -27.19 0.01 7.45
CA PHE A 100 -28.62 0.31 7.34
C PHE A 100 -29.18 1.08 8.55
N LYS A 101 -28.34 1.41 9.53
CA LYS A 101 -28.75 2.20 10.71
C LYS A 101 -28.83 3.67 10.33
N LYS A 102 -29.95 4.35 10.64
CA LYS A 102 -30.07 5.80 10.42
C LYS A 102 -28.92 6.55 11.13
N ARG A 103 -28.20 7.39 10.39
CA ARG A 103 -27.14 8.24 10.97
C ARG A 103 -27.73 9.40 11.79
N PRO A 104 -27.07 9.85 12.86
CA PRO A 104 -27.48 11.03 13.62
C PRO A 104 -27.47 12.31 12.77
N ASP A 105 -28.41 13.23 13.04
CA ASP A 105 -28.42 14.55 12.40
C ASP A 105 -27.19 15.36 12.87
N GLY A 106 -26.47 15.97 11.93
CA GLY A 106 -25.27 16.78 12.21
C GLY A 106 -23.99 15.98 12.46
N GLU A 107 -24.00 14.66 12.24
CA GLU A 107 -22.77 13.85 12.25
C GLU A 107 -21.80 14.28 11.14
N VAL A 108 -20.50 14.06 11.37
CA VAL A 108 -19.47 14.26 10.34
C VAL A 108 -19.79 13.45 9.08
N VAL A 109 -19.56 14.06 7.92
CA VAL A 109 -19.94 13.51 6.61
C VAL A 109 -19.32 12.13 6.32
N LEU A 110 -18.19 11.81 6.96
CA LEU A 110 -17.54 10.49 6.90
C LEU A 110 -18.50 9.34 7.21
N GLY A 111 -19.43 9.53 8.16
CA GLY A 111 -20.40 8.51 8.53
C GLY A 111 -21.37 8.18 7.39
N ALA A 112 -21.86 9.22 6.69
CA ALA A 112 -22.74 9.05 5.54
C ALA A 112 -22.01 8.43 4.33
N ILE A 113 -20.78 8.89 4.03
CA ILE A 113 -19.97 8.36 2.94
C ILE A 113 -19.68 6.88 3.17
N ALA A 114 -19.19 6.52 4.36
CA ALA A 114 -18.89 5.12 4.72
C ALA A 114 -20.15 4.23 4.68
N GLN A 115 -21.28 4.77 5.16
CA GLN A 115 -22.57 4.06 5.12
C GLN A 115 -23.01 3.78 3.69
N GLU A 116 -23.07 4.79 2.82
CA GLU A 116 -23.54 4.64 1.44
C GLU A 116 -22.62 3.75 0.61
N PHE A 117 -21.30 3.90 0.78
CA PHE A 117 -20.30 3.01 0.21
C PHE A 117 -20.61 1.55 0.58
N TRP A 118 -20.76 1.27 1.88
CA TRP A 118 -20.85 -0.12 2.32
C TRP A 118 -22.23 -0.73 2.11
N ALA A 119 -23.30 0.07 2.16
CA ALA A 119 -24.64 -0.36 1.78
C ALA A 119 -24.69 -0.81 0.30
N ARG A 120 -23.84 -0.26 -0.56
CA ARG A 120 -23.65 -0.71 -1.95
C ARG A 120 -22.76 -1.95 -2.02
N GLY A 121 -21.61 -1.93 -1.35
CA GLY A 121 -20.63 -3.02 -1.39
C GLY A 121 -21.13 -4.33 -0.80
N ILE A 122 -21.91 -4.27 0.29
CA ILE A 122 -22.40 -5.47 0.98
C ILE A 122 -23.34 -6.33 0.11
N GLN A 123 -23.99 -5.73 -0.90
CA GLN A 123 -24.89 -6.44 -1.81
C GLN A 123 -24.16 -7.42 -2.73
N THR A 124 -22.88 -7.17 -2.99
CA THR A 124 -22.03 -8.00 -3.86
C THR A 124 -20.92 -8.71 -3.09
N ALA A 125 -20.79 -8.48 -1.79
CA ALA A 125 -19.71 -9.01 -0.98
C ALA A 125 -19.99 -10.43 -0.46
N SER A 126 -19.03 -11.33 -0.67
CA SER A 126 -18.98 -12.60 0.05
C SER A 126 -18.81 -12.37 1.57
N ALA A 127 -19.18 -13.36 2.39
CA ALA A 127 -19.01 -13.28 3.84
C ALA A 127 -17.55 -13.07 4.26
N ASN A 128 -16.59 -13.58 3.47
CA ASN A 128 -15.16 -13.39 3.73
C ASN A 128 -14.71 -11.95 3.44
N SER A 129 -15.13 -11.38 2.30
CA SER A 129 -14.81 -9.99 1.94
C SER A 129 -15.36 -9.00 2.96
N GLN A 130 -16.54 -9.27 3.53
CA GLN A 130 -17.11 -8.44 4.60
C GLN A 130 -16.20 -8.40 5.83
N ARG A 131 -15.66 -9.55 6.27
CA ARG A 131 -14.77 -9.61 7.43
C ARG A 131 -13.51 -8.77 7.26
N LEU A 132 -12.92 -8.76 6.07
CA LEU A 132 -11.69 -8.02 5.78
C LEU A 132 -11.90 -6.50 5.81
N VAL A 133 -13.07 -6.01 5.38
CA VAL A 133 -13.42 -4.58 5.47
C VAL A 133 -13.52 -4.12 6.94
N HIS A 134 -13.90 -5.02 7.85
CA HIS A 134 -13.99 -4.71 9.29
C HIS A 134 -12.66 -4.82 10.06
N GLN A 135 -11.55 -5.21 9.43
CA GLN A 135 -10.26 -5.39 10.11
C GLN A 135 -9.44 -4.09 10.27
N ALA A 136 -9.90 -2.96 9.72
CA ALA A 136 -9.19 -1.69 9.88
C ALA A 136 -9.07 -1.29 11.37
N GLN A 137 -7.86 -0.93 11.78
CA GLN A 137 -7.54 -0.47 13.14
C GLN A 137 -6.85 0.89 13.07
N TYR A 138 -7.33 1.87 13.84
CA TYR A 138 -6.63 3.13 14.07
C TYR A 138 -5.64 2.97 15.23
N ARG A 139 -4.42 3.45 15.06
CA ARG A 139 -3.42 3.54 16.13
C ARG A 139 -2.74 4.90 16.07
N ASP A 140 -2.64 5.50 17.24
CA ASP A 140 -2.03 6.81 17.42
C ASP A 140 -0.65 6.64 18.07
N LEU A 141 0.36 7.31 17.52
CA LEU A 141 1.72 7.30 18.00
C LEU A 141 2.26 8.73 18.06
N HIS A 142 2.71 9.13 19.24
CA HIS A 142 3.37 10.43 19.48
C HIS A 142 4.90 10.30 19.56
N VAL A 143 5.44 9.16 19.14
CA VAL A 143 6.87 8.84 19.21
C VAL A 143 7.29 8.14 17.92
N VAL A 144 8.53 8.37 17.48
CA VAL A 144 9.12 7.62 16.37
C VAL A 144 9.27 6.16 16.80
N PRO A 145 8.52 5.21 16.21
CA PRO A 145 8.60 3.80 16.60
C PRO A 145 9.82 3.13 15.96
N SER A 146 10.28 2.00 16.50
CA SER A 146 11.29 1.17 15.80
C SER A 146 10.82 0.80 14.38
N ILE A 147 11.76 0.50 13.47
CA ILE A 147 11.43 0.10 12.08
C ILE A 147 10.41 -1.07 12.05
N GLU A 148 10.63 -2.09 12.88
CA GLU A 148 9.72 -3.24 12.95
C GLU A 148 8.33 -2.84 13.48
N THR A 149 8.28 -2.02 14.54
CA THR A 149 7.03 -1.50 15.07
C THR A 149 6.30 -0.61 14.06
N TYR A 150 7.03 0.22 13.31
CA TYR A 150 6.49 1.03 12.23
C TYR A 150 5.80 0.15 11.19
N LEU A 151 6.50 -0.84 10.63
CA LEU A 151 5.95 -1.72 9.60
C LEU A 151 4.74 -2.50 10.12
N GLN A 152 4.75 -2.98 11.36
CA GLN A 152 3.59 -3.66 11.96
C GLN A 152 2.34 -2.77 12.01
N ILE A 153 2.51 -1.48 12.33
CA ILE A 153 1.42 -0.51 12.37
C ILE A 153 1.02 -0.10 10.95
N ARG A 154 1.99 0.24 10.12
CA ARG A 154 1.79 0.71 8.75
C ARG A 154 1.06 -0.31 7.88
N ARG A 155 1.31 -1.61 8.07
CA ARG A 155 0.54 -2.70 7.44
C ARG A 155 -0.95 -2.68 7.77
N GLN A 156 -1.34 -2.13 8.92
CA GLN A 156 -2.74 -1.99 9.33
C GLN A 156 -3.36 -0.67 8.87
N THR A 157 -2.55 0.39 8.69
CA THR A 157 -3.03 1.74 8.40
C THR A 157 -2.96 2.13 6.91
N ILE A 158 -2.16 1.44 6.09
CA ILE A 158 -1.98 1.75 4.65
C ILE A 158 -3.22 1.45 3.77
N GLY A 159 -4.33 0.97 4.33
CA GLY A 159 -5.58 0.72 3.57
C GLY A 159 -5.55 -0.48 2.61
N VAL A 160 -4.51 -1.31 2.62
CA VAL A 160 -4.38 -2.44 1.67
C VAL A 160 -5.26 -3.65 2.04
N TYR A 161 -5.52 -3.92 3.33
CA TYR A 161 -6.44 -5.01 3.74
C TYR A 161 -7.83 -4.89 3.10
N PRO A 162 -8.56 -3.77 3.27
CA PRO A 162 -9.85 -3.60 2.61
C PRO A 162 -9.73 -3.56 1.07
N SER A 163 -8.59 -3.13 0.52
CA SER A 163 -8.34 -3.17 -0.93
C SER A 163 -8.26 -4.59 -1.49
N PHE A 164 -7.63 -5.53 -0.79
CA PHE A 164 -7.66 -6.94 -1.20
C PHE A 164 -9.05 -7.56 -1.05
N ALA A 165 -9.84 -7.10 -0.07
CA ALA A 165 -11.24 -7.52 0.02
C ALA A 165 -12.05 -7.16 -1.24
N MET A 166 -11.71 -6.06 -1.93
CA MET A 166 -12.35 -5.68 -3.20
C MET A 166 -12.02 -6.65 -4.34
N ILE A 167 -10.82 -7.25 -4.32
CA ILE A 167 -10.42 -8.29 -5.28
C ILE A 167 -11.24 -9.56 -5.04
N GLU A 168 -11.52 -9.88 -3.78
CA GLU A 168 -12.31 -11.05 -3.38
C GLU A 168 -13.81 -10.88 -3.58
N LEU A 169 -14.34 -9.65 -3.67
CA LEU A 169 -15.79 -9.40 -3.75
C LEU A 169 -16.55 -10.34 -4.71
N PRO A 170 -16.14 -10.53 -5.98
CA PRO A 170 -16.88 -11.39 -6.91
C PRO A 170 -16.63 -12.89 -6.72
N TYR A 171 -15.77 -13.30 -5.78
CA TYR A 171 -15.34 -14.68 -5.60
C TYR A 171 -15.67 -15.19 -4.20
N ASP A 172 -16.28 -16.37 -4.12
CA ASP A 172 -16.38 -17.13 -2.86
C ASP A 172 -15.16 -18.04 -2.73
N LEU A 173 -13.98 -17.43 -2.53
CA LEU A 173 -12.73 -18.20 -2.43
C LEU A 173 -12.74 -19.09 -1.19
N PRO A 174 -12.44 -20.41 -1.32
CA PRO A 174 -12.34 -21.29 -0.18
C PRO A 174 -11.26 -20.82 0.81
N ALA A 175 -11.51 -21.01 2.11
CA ALA A 175 -10.59 -20.60 3.17
C ALA A 175 -9.19 -21.23 3.02
N TYR A 176 -9.06 -22.43 2.45
CA TYR A 176 -7.75 -23.06 2.23
C TYR A 176 -6.92 -22.35 1.15
N VAL A 177 -7.55 -21.64 0.21
CA VAL A 177 -6.85 -20.83 -0.81
C VAL A 177 -6.39 -19.53 -0.17
N VAL A 178 -7.30 -18.82 0.49
CA VAL A 178 -7.00 -17.52 1.13
C VAL A 178 -5.93 -17.69 2.21
N ASN A 179 -6.04 -18.74 3.05
CA ASN A 179 -5.10 -19.01 4.13
C ASN A 179 -3.87 -19.82 3.71
N HIS A 180 -3.69 -20.10 2.42
CA HIS A 180 -2.49 -20.79 1.96
C HIS A 180 -1.25 -19.94 2.30
N PRO A 181 -0.18 -20.50 2.90
CA PRO A 181 0.97 -19.71 3.35
C PRO A 181 1.57 -18.83 2.26
N VAL A 182 1.70 -19.36 1.04
CA VAL A 182 2.20 -18.59 -0.12
C VAL A 182 1.30 -17.40 -0.49
N VAL A 183 -0.02 -17.53 -0.34
CA VAL A 183 -0.96 -16.44 -0.64
C VAL A 183 -0.88 -15.37 0.45
N GLN A 184 -0.76 -15.77 1.72
CA GLN A 184 -0.55 -14.86 2.84
C GLN A 184 0.78 -14.11 2.73
N ASP A 185 1.86 -14.80 2.36
CA ASP A 185 3.16 -14.20 2.12
C ASP A 185 3.15 -13.24 0.94
N LEU A 186 2.50 -13.61 -0.16
CA LEU A 186 2.32 -12.73 -1.31
C LEU A 186 1.56 -11.45 -0.90
N ALA A 187 0.44 -11.59 -0.20
CA ALA A 187 -0.36 -10.46 0.28
C ALA A 187 0.43 -9.56 1.24
N ARG A 188 1.28 -10.14 2.11
CA ARG A 188 2.17 -9.38 2.99
C ARG A 188 3.23 -8.62 2.19
N LEU A 189 3.91 -9.28 1.25
CA LEU A 189 4.96 -8.67 0.43
C LEU A 189 4.41 -7.58 -0.49
N SER A 190 3.27 -7.80 -1.13
CA SER A 190 2.60 -6.77 -1.94
C SER A 190 2.24 -5.54 -1.12
N ARG A 191 1.82 -5.73 0.13
CA ARG A 191 1.54 -4.62 1.04
C ARG A 191 2.78 -3.88 1.46
N ASP A 192 3.85 -4.61 1.81
CA ASP A 192 5.14 -4.00 2.17
C ASP A 192 5.67 -3.15 1.00
N LEU A 193 5.53 -3.62 -0.24
CA LEU A 193 5.88 -2.83 -1.42
C LEU A 193 5.03 -1.56 -1.57
N ILE A 194 3.72 -1.65 -1.39
CA ILE A 194 2.82 -0.47 -1.43
C ILE A 194 3.17 0.54 -0.32
N ILE A 195 3.53 0.07 0.87
CA ILE A 195 4.01 0.93 1.96
C ILE A 195 5.27 1.68 1.53
N LEU A 196 6.26 0.96 1.00
CA LEU A 196 7.52 1.56 0.56
C LEU A 196 7.30 2.61 -0.53
N ASP A 197 6.49 2.29 -1.54
CA ASP A 197 6.16 3.22 -2.61
C ASP A 197 5.46 4.46 -2.07
N ASN A 198 4.45 4.27 -1.22
CA ASN A 198 3.72 5.38 -0.65
C ASN A 198 4.64 6.29 0.16
N ASP A 199 5.38 5.72 1.11
CA ASP A 199 6.24 6.47 2.02
C ASP A 199 7.35 7.21 1.27
N ILE A 200 7.97 6.60 0.24
CA ILE A 200 8.98 7.25 -0.60
C ILE A 200 8.36 8.43 -1.38
N LEU A 201 7.19 8.24 -2.00
CA LEU A 201 6.56 9.24 -2.85
C LEU A 201 5.90 10.37 -2.05
N SER A 202 5.38 10.07 -0.87
CA SER A 202 4.68 11.02 0.00
C SER A 202 5.61 11.78 0.93
N TYR A 203 6.84 11.30 1.17
CA TYR A 203 7.75 11.87 2.16
C TYR A 203 7.91 13.39 2.05
N ASN A 204 8.09 13.92 0.83
CA ASN A 204 8.27 15.36 0.65
C ASN A 204 7.03 16.19 1.00
N LYS A 205 5.83 15.63 0.79
CA LYS A 205 4.57 16.25 1.23
C LYS A 205 4.45 16.19 2.76
N GLU A 206 4.71 15.03 3.35
CA GLU A 206 4.51 14.77 4.78
C GLU A 206 5.51 15.55 5.64
N GLN A 207 6.80 15.55 5.30
CA GLN A 207 7.82 16.33 6.04
C GLN A 207 7.57 17.84 6.01
N ALA A 208 6.86 18.34 4.99
CA ALA A 208 6.53 19.75 4.87
C ALA A 208 5.29 20.15 5.69
N SER A 209 4.48 19.17 6.09
CA SER A 209 3.16 19.38 6.69
C SER A 209 3.11 18.96 8.16
N GLU A 210 3.95 18.01 8.57
CA GLU A 210 3.94 17.39 9.91
C GLU A 210 5.25 17.66 10.66
N GLU A 211 5.16 17.82 11.98
CA GLU A 211 6.35 17.97 12.84
C GLU A 211 7.16 16.66 12.91
N ILE A 212 6.47 15.53 12.98
CA ILE A 212 7.07 14.18 12.96
C ILE A 212 6.25 13.32 11.98
N PRO A 213 6.68 13.19 10.72
CA PRO A 213 5.94 12.42 9.71
C PRO A 213 5.79 10.95 10.09
N HIS A 214 4.58 10.39 9.93
CA HIS A 214 4.35 8.95 10.05
C HIS A 214 4.84 8.18 8.81
N ASN A 215 6.14 8.26 8.54
CA ASN A 215 6.76 7.80 7.29
C ASN A 215 7.99 6.93 7.57
N LEU A 216 8.14 5.81 6.86
CA LEU A 216 9.30 4.92 7.04
C LEU A 216 10.64 5.66 6.85
N ILE A 217 10.72 6.61 5.93
CA ILE A 217 11.93 7.38 5.68
C ILE A 217 12.36 8.15 6.94
N THR A 218 11.43 8.79 7.64
CA THR A 218 11.68 9.45 8.93
C THR A 218 12.21 8.46 9.95
N VAL A 219 11.59 7.28 10.03
CA VAL A 219 11.99 6.22 10.99
C VAL A 219 13.41 5.72 10.69
N VAL A 220 13.73 5.45 9.42
CA VAL A 220 15.06 4.97 9.01
C VAL A 220 16.12 6.03 9.28
N MET A 221 15.88 7.29 8.89
CA MET A 221 16.83 8.38 9.19
C MET A 221 17.10 8.52 10.69
N TYR A 222 16.07 8.36 11.53
CA TYR A 222 16.20 8.43 12.97
C TYR A 222 17.00 7.26 13.57
N TYR A 223 16.71 6.01 13.18
CA TYR A 223 17.37 4.85 13.78
C TYR A 223 18.74 4.54 13.18
N GLU A 224 18.91 4.73 11.88
CA GLU A 224 20.17 4.46 11.17
C GLU A 224 21.10 5.69 11.14
N GLN A 225 20.65 6.83 11.70
CA GLN A 225 21.42 8.09 11.74
C GLN A 225 21.94 8.51 10.36
N CYS A 226 21.09 8.33 9.34
CA CYS A 226 21.43 8.55 7.95
C CYS A 226 20.65 9.73 7.34
N ASN A 227 21.13 10.22 6.20
CA ASN A 227 20.45 11.28 5.46
C ASN A 227 19.32 10.72 4.57
N LEU A 228 18.51 11.62 4.00
CA LEU A 228 17.38 11.25 3.14
C LEU A 228 17.76 10.34 1.97
N TYR A 229 18.92 10.58 1.35
CA TYR A 229 19.39 9.78 0.21
C TYR A 229 19.70 8.34 0.63
N GLN A 230 20.37 8.18 1.77
CA GLN A 230 20.70 6.89 2.37
C GLN A 230 19.46 6.11 2.87
N ALA A 231 18.39 6.83 3.22
CA ALA A 231 17.14 6.22 3.66
C ALA A 231 16.26 5.72 2.49
N ILE A 232 16.28 6.41 1.35
CA ILE A 232 15.48 6.04 0.15
C ILE A 232 16.16 4.96 -0.68
N ILE A 233 17.48 5.04 -0.83
CA ILE A 233 18.28 4.09 -1.59
C ILE A 233 19.29 3.49 -0.62
N PRO A 234 19.46 2.16 -0.53
CA PRO A 234 20.60 1.57 0.15
C PRO A 234 21.85 2.02 -0.58
N THR A 235 22.41 3.15 -0.17
CA THR A 235 23.59 3.71 -0.81
C THR A 235 24.78 3.23 -0.02
N TRP A 236 25.48 2.30 -0.62
CA TRP A 236 26.92 2.20 -0.47
C TRP A 236 27.53 3.59 -0.68
N ASP A 237 28.59 3.89 0.06
CA ASP A 237 29.40 5.07 -0.20
C ASP A 237 29.74 5.13 -1.71
N PRO A 238 29.70 6.29 -2.38
CA PRO A 238 29.99 6.37 -3.82
C PRO A 238 31.35 5.75 -4.20
N SER A 239 32.32 5.74 -3.29
CA SER A 239 33.60 5.07 -3.47
C SER A 239 33.53 3.54 -3.50
N VAL A 240 32.43 2.94 -3.04
CA VAL A 240 32.22 1.50 -2.97
C VAL A 240 30.93 1.02 -3.65
N ALA A 241 30.10 1.92 -4.18
CA ALA A 241 28.81 1.57 -4.77
C ALA A 241 28.92 0.61 -5.97
N ASP A 242 29.86 0.86 -6.88
CA ASP A 242 30.12 -0.04 -8.01
C ASP A 242 30.61 -1.41 -7.50
N MET A 243 31.53 -1.40 -6.55
CA MET A 243 32.10 -2.62 -5.97
C MET A 243 31.05 -3.47 -5.24
N ALA A 244 30.09 -2.82 -4.58
CA ALA A 244 29.02 -3.50 -3.88
C ALA A 244 27.95 -4.03 -4.83
N ASN A 245 27.63 -3.30 -5.90
CA ASN A 245 26.75 -3.80 -6.96
C ASN A 245 27.37 -5.01 -7.66
N ASP A 246 28.65 -4.93 -8.03
CA ASP A 246 29.41 -6.06 -8.60
C ASP A 246 29.41 -7.27 -7.66
N TYR A 247 29.56 -7.03 -6.36
CA TYR A 247 29.52 -8.10 -5.35
C TYR A 247 28.14 -8.74 -5.23
N LEU A 248 27.07 -7.96 -5.23
CA LEU A 248 25.68 -8.45 -5.20
C LEU A 248 25.34 -9.24 -6.48
N GLU A 249 25.76 -8.76 -7.65
CA GLU A 249 25.63 -9.48 -8.91
C GLU A 249 26.43 -10.78 -8.88
N GLY A 250 27.64 -10.75 -8.31
CA GLY A 250 28.47 -11.93 -8.07
C GLY A 250 27.77 -12.98 -7.19
N ILE A 251 27.14 -12.57 -6.08
CA ILE A 251 26.35 -13.46 -5.21
C ILE A 251 25.17 -14.06 -5.97
N ALA A 252 24.40 -13.22 -6.69
CA ALA A 252 23.24 -13.67 -7.44
C ALA A 252 23.63 -14.68 -8.54
N ASN A 253 24.70 -14.38 -9.27
CA ASN A 253 25.23 -15.26 -10.31
C ASN A 253 25.84 -16.54 -9.72
N TRP A 254 26.40 -16.50 -8.50
CA TRP A 254 26.93 -17.68 -7.83
C TRP A 254 25.88 -18.75 -7.62
N VAL A 255 24.64 -18.37 -7.27
CA VAL A 255 23.52 -19.31 -7.13
C VAL A 255 23.22 -20.01 -8.46
N ARG A 256 23.17 -19.25 -9.55
CA ARG A 256 22.93 -19.80 -10.90
C ARG A 256 24.08 -20.68 -11.38
N SER A 257 25.30 -20.22 -11.16
CA SER A 257 26.53 -20.93 -11.53
C SER A 257 26.67 -22.24 -10.77
N ASN A 258 26.34 -22.25 -9.47
CA ASN A 258 26.35 -23.47 -8.66
C ASN A 258 25.27 -24.47 -9.13
N ASN A 259 24.06 -23.97 -9.45
CA ASN A 259 23.03 -24.81 -10.05
C ASN A 259 23.48 -25.43 -11.38
N ALA A 260 24.06 -24.65 -12.29
CA ALA A 260 24.58 -25.16 -13.57
C ALA A 260 25.72 -26.16 -13.34
N TRP A 261 26.65 -25.85 -12.44
CA TRP A 261 27.78 -26.71 -12.10
C TRP A 261 27.35 -28.08 -11.55
N HIS A 262 26.24 -28.16 -10.81
CA HIS A 262 25.69 -29.45 -10.36
C HIS A 262 25.41 -30.42 -11.53
N PHE A 263 25.08 -29.91 -12.71
CA PHE A 263 24.83 -30.72 -13.91
C PHE A 263 26.06 -30.77 -14.82
N GLU A 264 26.81 -29.68 -14.97
CA GLU A 264 27.96 -29.65 -15.86
C GLU A 264 29.16 -30.46 -15.35
N SER A 265 29.37 -30.51 -14.03
CA SER A 265 30.57 -31.12 -13.43
C SER A 265 30.66 -32.64 -13.57
N GLY A 266 29.55 -33.32 -13.88
CA GLY A 266 29.46 -34.78 -13.82
C GLY A 266 29.57 -35.37 -12.40
N ARG A 267 29.74 -34.54 -11.37
CA ARG A 267 29.98 -34.97 -9.98
C ARG A 267 28.81 -35.75 -9.38
N TYR A 268 27.58 -35.35 -9.69
CA TYR A 268 26.38 -35.91 -9.06
C TYR A 268 25.66 -36.92 -9.94
N PHE A 269 25.65 -36.71 -11.26
CA PHE A 269 24.85 -37.52 -12.18
C PHE A 269 25.67 -38.12 -13.35
N GLY A 270 27.00 -37.97 -13.34
CA GLY A 270 27.88 -38.51 -14.38
C GLY A 270 27.44 -38.11 -15.79
N ASP A 271 27.48 -39.06 -16.72
CA ASP A 271 27.13 -38.82 -18.13
C ASP A 271 25.64 -38.50 -18.36
N LYS A 272 24.78 -38.71 -17.35
CA LYS A 272 23.33 -38.46 -17.43
C LYS A 272 22.93 -37.04 -17.03
N SER A 273 23.88 -36.21 -16.59
CA SER A 273 23.56 -34.88 -16.05
C SER A 273 22.73 -34.00 -16.98
N LYS A 274 23.05 -33.94 -18.28
CA LYS A 274 22.32 -33.10 -19.25
C LYS A 274 20.91 -33.61 -19.54
N GLU A 275 20.68 -34.91 -19.43
CA GLU A 275 19.36 -35.51 -19.58
C GLU A 275 18.49 -35.15 -18.36
N ILE A 276 19.02 -35.36 -17.16
CA ILE A 276 18.35 -35.04 -15.90
C ILE A 276 18.07 -33.54 -15.77
N GLU A 277 19.00 -32.68 -16.21
CA GLU A 277 18.79 -31.24 -16.22
C GLU A 277 17.63 -30.80 -17.13
N LYS A 278 17.42 -31.49 -18.25
CA LYS A 278 16.34 -31.19 -19.19
C LYS A 278 14.99 -31.78 -18.79
N SER A 279 15.00 -32.87 -18.02
CA SER A 279 13.78 -33.62 -17.65
C SER A 279 13.23 -33.29 -16.26
N ARG A 280 13.94 -32.47 -15.47
CA ARG A 280 13.52 -32.03 -14.13
C ARG A 280 12.51 -30.88 -14.17
#